data_AF-A0A957WFF3-F1
#
_entry.id   AF-A0A957WFF3-F1
#
_cell.length_a   1.000
_cell.length_b   1.000
_cell.length_c   1.000
_cell.angle_alpha   90.00
_cell.angle_beta   90.00
_cell.angle_gamma   90.00
#
_symmetry.space_group_name_H-M   'P 1'
#
loop_
_entity.id
_entity.type
_entity.pdbx_description
1 polymer ?
#
loop_
_entity_poly.entity_id
_entity_poly.type
_entity_poly.pdbx_seq_one_letter_code
_entity_poly.pdbx_strand_id
1 'polypeptide(L)'
;MPSNAIITLTDPRSAAAEAYRTLRTNIEFSSVDEPLHTLLVTSSAPSDDKSTIVANLAVALADGDRRIILVDADLRRPAQHTLFELPNERGFTNLFKDDGAL
;
A
#
# COMPACT_ATOMS: atom_id res chain seq x y z
N MET A 1 5.64 16.39 2.03
CA MET A 1 4.91 15.70 3.10
C MET A 1 3.86 14.80 2.48
N PRO A 2 3.77 13.51 2.85
CA PRO A 2 2.77 12.60 2.28
C PRO A 2 1.36 13.19 2.31
N SER A 3 0.52 12.83 1.35
CA SER A 3 -0.85 13.33 1.21
C SER A 3 -1.65 13.17 2.50
N ASN A 4 -2.53 14.13 2.80
CA ASN A 4 -3.50 14.04 3.90
C ASN A 4 -4.44 12.83 3.80
N ALA A 5 -4.49 12.17 2.64
CA ALA A 5 -5.20 10.90 2.45
C ALA A 5 -4.57 9.72 3.22
N ILE A 6 -3.29 9.81 3.60
CA ILE A 6 -2.62 8.78 4.41
C ILE A 6 -2.86 9.08 5.90
N ILE A 7 -4.09 8.87 6.36
CA ILE A 7 -4.53 9.15 7.72
C ILE A 7 -3.72 8.40 8.78
N THR A 8 -3.19 7.22 8.46
CA THR A 8 -2.32 6.45 9.36
C THR A 8 -0.99 7.16 9.68
N LEU A 9 -0.56 8.10 8.83
CA LEU A 9 0.60 8.98 9.09
C LEU A 9 0.18 10.35 9.65
N THR A 10 -0.88 10.94 9.09
CA THR A 10 -1.24 12.34 9.40
C THR A 10 -2.06 12.49 10.68
N ASP A 11 -2.90 11.50 11.03
CA ASP A 11 -3.58 11.39 12.32
C ASP A 11 -3.62 9.93 12.81
N PRO A 12 -2.49 9.41 13.33
CA PRO A 12 -2.34 7.99 13.70
C PRO A 12 -3.24 7.53 14.85
N ARG A 13 -3.88 8.47 15.57
CA ARG A 13 -4.78 8.21 16.71
C ARG A 13 -6.26 8.37 16.34
N SER A 14 -6.56 8.71 15.09
CA SER A 14 -7.94 8.80 14.60
C SER A 14 -8.65 7.45 14.58
N ALA A 15 -9.98 7.48 14.63
CA ALA A 15 -10.80 6.29 14.43
C ALA A 15 -10.57 5.64 13.05
N ALA A 16 -10.25 6.44 12.03
CA ALA A 16 -9.93 5.94 10.70
C ALA A 16 -8.60 5.17 10.69
N ALA A 17 -7.56 5.67 11.38
CA ALA A 17 -6.30 4.93 11.54
C ALA A 17 -6.51 3.61 12.30
N GLU A 18 -7.36 3.59 13.33
CA GLU A 18 -7.71 2.38 14.07
C GLU A 18 -8.43 1.33 13.20
N ALA A 19 -9.27 1.77 12.26
CA ALA A 19 -9.90 0.89 11.29
C ALA A 19 -8.84 0.18 10.40
N TYR A 20 -7.77 0.86 10.00
CA TYR A 20 -6.65 0.23 9.27
C TYR A 20 -5.84 -0.74 10.15
N ARG A 21 -5.64 -0.44 11.44
CA ARG A 21 -5.01 -1.38 12.39
C ARG A 21 -5.87 -2.63 12.57
N THR A 22 -7.19 -2.47 12.63
CA THR A 22 -8.14 -3.59 12.68
C THR A 22 -8.08 -4.43 11.40
N LEU A 23 -8.06 -3.79 10.23
CA LEU A 23 -7.93 -4.47 8.94
C LEU A 23 -6.62 -5.27 8.85
N ARG A 24 -5.50 -4.68 9.27
CA ARG A 24 -4.22 -5.38 9.36
C ARG A 24 -4.34 -6.66 10.19
N THR A 25 -4.86 -6.54 11.41
CA THR A 25 -5.03 -7.68 12.32
C THR A 25 -5.89 -8.78 11.69
N ASN A 26 -7.00 -8.41 11.03
CA ASN A 26 -7.87 -9.37 10.34
C ASN A 26 -7.17 -10.09 9.17
N ILE A 27 -6.32 -9.39 8.42
CA ILE A 27 -5.53 -9.97 7.33
C ILE A 27 -4.44 -10.91 7.88
N GLU A 28 -3.80 -10.57 9.00
CA GLU A 28 -2.83 -11.46 9.65
C GLU A 28 -3.50 -12.75 10.15
N PHE A 29 -4.71 -12.62 10.72
CA PHE A 29 -5.48 -13.77 11.19
C PHE A 29 -6.16 -14.59 10.09
N SER A 30 -6.27 -14.10 8.85
CA SER A 30 -6.83 -14.92 7.77
C SER A 30 -5.86 -15.98 7.26
N SER A 31 -4.57 -15.89 7.64
CA SER A 31 -3.49 -16.73 7.15
C SER A 31 -2.55 -17.13 8.30
N VAL A 32 -3.13 -17.68 9.38
CA VAL A 32 -2.38 -18.09 10.59
C VAL A 32 -1.42 -19.24 10.31
N ASP A 33 -1.85 -20.22 9.51
CA ASP A 33 -1.07 -21.43 9.22
C ASP A 33 0.06 -21.17 8.22
N GLU A 34 -0.14 -20.23 7.29
CA GLU A 34 0.83 -19.83 6.27
C GLU A 34 0.99 -18.31 6.27
N PRO A 35 2.10 -17.76 6.78
CA PRO A 35 2.29 -16.33 6.86
C PRO A 35 2.10 -15.62 5.51
N LEU A 36 1.28 -14.58 5.49
CA LEU A 36 1.02 -13.81 4.28
C LEU A 36 2.27 -13.02 3.84
N HIS A 37 2.92 -13.48 2.77
CA HIS A 37 4.10 -12.80 2.20
C HIS A 37 3.76 -11.81 1.07
N THR A 38 2.60 -11.94 0.43
CA THR A 38 2.20 -11.10 -0.69
C THR A 38 0.68 -10.90 -0.68
N LEU A 39 0.25 -9.66 -0.91
CA LEU A 39 -1.16 -9.27 -0.96
C LEU A 39 -1.44 -8.46 -2.23
N LEU A 40 -2.35 -8.94 -3.06
CA LEU A 40 -2.91 -8.16 -4.16
C LEU A 40 -4.19 -7.46 -3.67
N VAL A 41 -4.27 -6.15 -3.90
CA VAL A 41 -5.47 -5.35 -3.63
C VAL A 41 -6.05 -4.87 -4.95
N THR A 42 -7.35 -5.11 -5.16
CA THR A 42 -8.07 -4.68 -6.37
C THR A 42 -9.51 -4.30 -6.03
N SER A 43 -10.18 -3.61 -6.94
CA SER A 43 -11.58 -3.19 -6.83
C SER A 43 -12.34 -3.49 -8.11
N SER A 44 -13.67 -3.63 -8.01
CA SER A 44 -14.53 -3.88 -9.16
C SER A 44 -14.82 -2.61 -9.97
N ALA A 45 -14.72 -1.43 -9.36
CA ALA A 45 -14.93 -0.15 -10.01
C ALA A 45 -13.62 0.64 -10.19
N PRO A 46 -13.44 1.33 -11.34
CA PRO A 46 -12.49 2.43 -11.44
C PRO A 46 -12.80 3.46 -10.35
N SER A 47 -11.77 4.15 -9.84
CA SER A 47 -11.88 5.22 -8.82
C SER A 47 -12.39 4.82 -7.43
N ASP A 48 -12.57 3.54 -7.12
CA ASP A 48 -12.58 3.15 -5.71
C ASP A 48 -11.24 3.55 -5.11
N ASP A 49 -11.27 4.15 -3.93
CA ASP A 49 -10.12 4.66 -3.16
C ASP A 49 -9.11 3.57 -2.75
N LYS A 50 -9.04 2.46 -3.50
CA LYS A 50 -8.13 1.32 -3.37
C LYS A 50 -6.68 1.77 -3.18
N SER A 51 -6.24 2.80 -3.91
CA SER A 51 -4.87 3.33 -3.81
C SER A 51 -4.63 3.97 -2.44
N THR A 52 -5.60 4.72 -1.92
CA THR A 52 -5.58 5.30 -0.58
C THR A 52 -5.66 4.21 0.49
N ILE A 53 -6.56 3.24 0.30
CA ILE A 53 -6.74 2.11 1.22
C ILE A 53 -5.44 1.31 1.35
N VAL A 54 -4.83 0.92 0.23
CA VAL A 54 -3.59 0.12 0.24
C VAL A 54 -2.41 0.93 0.78
N ALA A 55 -2.34 2.25 0.55
CA ALA A 55 -1.31 3.11 1.14
C ALA A 55 -1.40 3.13 2.68
N ASN A 56 -2.60 3.36 3.21
CA ASN A 56 -2.82 3.39 4.66
C ASN A 56 -2.60 2.01 5.29
N LEU A 57 -3.05 0.94 4.62
CA LEU A 57 -2.82 -0.43 5.06
C LEU A 57 -1.32 -0.77 5.07
N ALA A 58 -0.55 -0.35 4.07
CA ALA A 58 0.89 -0.55 4.02
C ALA A 58 1.61 0.12 5.19
N VAL A 59 1.22 1.34 5.56
CA VAL A 59 1.73 2.02 6.76
C VAL A 59 1.35 1.25 8.02
N ALA A 60 0.09 0.83 8.16
CA ALA A 60 -0.34 0.06 9.33
C ALA A 60 0.41 -1.28 9.45
N LEU A 61 0.70 -1.95 8.32
CA LEU A 61 1.51 -3.16 8.26
C LEU A 61 2.97 -2.89 8.67
N ALA A 62 3.52 -1.73 8.32
CA ALA A 62 4.89 -1.34 8.65
C ALA A 62 5.07 -0.97 10.13
N ASP A 63 4.03 -0.45 10.80
CA ASP A 63 4.03 -0.12 12.25
C ASP A 63 4.39 -1.32 13.16
N GLY A 64 4.30 -2.57 12.66
CA GLY A 64 4.60 -3.80 13.42
C GLY A 64 6.01 -4.36 13.23
N ASP A 65 7.02 -3.50 13.08
CA ASP A 65 8.43 -3.88 12.80
C ASP A 65 8.62 -4.73 11.53
N ARG A 66 7.65 -4.68 10.60
CA ARG A 66 7.74 -5.41 9.32
C ARG A 66 8.30 -4.53 8.22
N ARG A 67 9.17 -5.13 7.41
CA ARG A 67 9.63 -4.52 6.15
C ARG A 67 8.53 -4.71 5.10
N ILE A 68 7.88 -3.62 4.71
CA ILE A 68 6.80 -3.62 3.74
C ILE A 68 7.27 -2.96 2.45
N ILE A 69 6.97 -3.59 1.32
CA ILE A 69 7.11 -3.00 -0.01
C ILE A 69 5.70 -2.81 -0.57
N LEU A 70 5.35 -1.57 -0.87
CA LEU A 70 4.12 -1.24 -1.60
C LEU A 70 4.45 -1.05 -3.08
N VAL A 71 3.81 -1.84 -3.93
CA VAL A 71 4.00 -1.77 -5.39
C VAL A 71 2.74 -1.20 -6.04
N ASP A 72 2.90 -0.15 -6.83
CA ASP A 72 1.83 0.37 -7.68
C ASP A 72 1.80 -0.41 -9.00
N ALA A 73 0.91 -1.39 -9.09
CA ALA A 73 0.69 -2.19 -10.28
C ALA A 73 -0.41 -1.61 -11.21
N ASP A 74 -1.04 -0.48 -10.86
CA ASP A 74 -1.99 0.21 -11.75
C ASP A 74 -1.23 1.12 -12.73
N LEU A 75 -0.75 0.53 -13.82
CA LEU A 75 0.04 1.25 -14.83
C LEU A 75 -0.77 2.26 -15.65
N ARG A 76 -2.11 2.22 -15.56
CA ARG A 76 -2.97 3.13 -16.31
C ARG A 76 -3.20 4.44 -15.56
N ARG A 77 -3.35 4.37 -14.24
CA ARG A 77 -3.56 5.52 -13.35
C ARG A 77 -2.80 5.34 -12.04
N PRO A 78 -1.45 5.35 -12.07
CA PRO A 78 -0.65 5.17 -10.86
C PRO A 78 -0.87 6.35 -9.92
N ALA A 79 -0.99 6.07 -8.63
CA ALA A 79 -1.33 7.05 -7.60
C ALA A 79 -0.40 7.00 -6.38
N GLN A 80 0.34 5.91 -6.17
CA GLN A 80 1.16 5.76 -4.96
C GLN A 80 2.28 6.82 -4.91
N HIS A 81 2.95 7.07 -6.03
CA HIS A 81 3.98 8.11 -6.10
C HIS A 81 3.42 9.50 -5.70
N THR A 82 2.19 9.84 -6.10
CA THR A 82 1.54 11.10 -5.70
C THR A 82 1.18 11.11 -4.22
N LEU A 83 0.62 10.01 -3.69
CA LEU A 83 0.24 9.89 -2.28
C LEU A 83 1.45 10.03 -1.34
N PHE A 84 2.59 9.46 -1.72
CA PHE A 84 3.83 9.51 -0.94
C PHE A 84 4.75 10.68 -1.31
N GLU A 85 4.35 11.53 -2.25
CA GLU A 85 5.17 12.63 -2.81
C GLU A 85 6.56 12.18 -3.30
N LEU A 86 6.58 11.11 -4.08
CA LEU A 86 7.79 10.55 -4.67
C LEU A 86 7.87 10.84 -6.18
N PRO A 87 9.09 10.99 -6.72
CA PRO A 87 9.34 10.95 -8.16
C PRO A 87 8.82 9.64 -8.79
N ASN A 88 8.48 9.68 -10.08
CA ASN A 88 7.97 8.51 -10.83
C ASN A 88 8.64 8.35 -12.22
N GLU A 89 9.84 8.92 -12.39
CA GLU A 89 10.67 8.78 -13.59
C GLU A 89 11.29 7.38 -13.70
N ARG A 90 11.48 6.72 -12.55
CA ARG A 90 11.91 5.31 -12.43
C ARG A 90 10.96 4.58 -11.49
N GLY A 91 10.42 3.45 -11.94
CA GLY A 91 9.48 2.67 -11.15
C GLY A 91 9.28 1.25 -11.67
N PHE A 92 8.15 0.66 -11.31
CA PHE A 92 7.84 -0.75 -11.57
C PHE A 92 8.00 -1.15 -13.05
N THR A 93 7.58 -0.29 -13.98
CA THR A 93 7.70 -0.59 -15.43
C THR A 93 9.12 -0.59 -15.95
N ASN A 94 10.03 0.19 -15.35
CA ASN A 94 11.43 0.24 -15.76
C ASN A 94 12.15 -1.06 -15.38
N LEU A 95 11.75 -1.70 -14.28
CA LEU A 95 12.33 -2.99 -13.85
C LEU A 95 12.19 -4.07 -14.92
N PHE A 96 11.12 -4.06 -15.70
CA PHE A 96 10.88 -5.03 -16.77
C PHE A 96 11.48 -4.64 -18.13
N LYS A 97 12.08 -3.46 -18.24
CA LYS A 97 12.75 -2.98 -19.46
C LYS A 97 14.26 -3.19 -19.43
N ASP A 98 14.84 -3.29 -18.25
CA ASP A 98 16.24 -3.66 -18.08
C ASP A 98 16.35 -5.19 -18.19
N ASP A 99 16.78 -5.70 -19.34
CA ASP A 99 17.00 -7.13 -19.66
C ASP A 99 17.98 -7.86 -18.69
N GLY A 100 18.51 -7.19 -17.66
CA GLY A 100 19.42 -7.73 -16.66
C GLY A 100 18.82 -7.91 -15.25
N ALA A 101 17.51 -7.74 -15.07
CA ALA A 101 16.84 -7.87 -13.77
C ALA A 101 16.23 -9.27 -13.49
N LEU A 102 16.48 -10.25 -14.37
CA LEU A 102 16.22 -11.68 -14.15
C LEU A 102 17.47 -12.51 -14.45
#